data_AF-A0A9W7IKR8-F1
#
_entry.id   AF-A0A9W7IKR8-F1
#
_cell.length_a   1.000
_cell.length_b   1.000
_cell.length_c   1.000
_cell.angle_alpha   90.00
_cell.angle_beta   90.00
_cell.angle_gamma   90.00
#
_symmetry.space_group_name_H-M   'P 1'
#
loop_
_entity.id
_entity.type
_entity.pdbx_description
1 polymer ?
#
loop_
_entity_poly.entity_id
_entity_poly.type
_entity_poly.pdbx_seq_one_letter_code
_entity_poly.pdbx_strand_id
1 'polypeptide(L)'
;MDEIEIPSHFLCPVSLQLMRDPVTVSTGITYDRESLEQWLFSCKNKVCPVTKQPLQGDSDLTPNHTVRRLIQAWCTLNASRGIERIPTPKPPIDKTQIAKLIKDADKFPDMQVKCLKRLRSITLEGERNRSCLEAAGAVEFLVSIIKSYDSSLLLEIESSEGSEVIKASDEALSILYHIKLSESCLKRIIGNDNEFVESLVQVLRNGGYQSRAYATMLLKDIFEVADPIHLISLTPEFFSETVRTLRDQISQQATKAALKLLVELCPWGRNRIKAVEGGAVFVLVELLLGSSTKRTSELALIVLDQLCGCAEGRAEFLSHGAGLAMVSKKIFRVSNAASERAVRILSSICKFSATSRVVQEMLQVGVVAKLCLVVQIDNGYKSKEKAREILKLHGRVWRNHTCIPSHLWSFYPSS
;
A
#
# COMPACT_ATOMS: atom_id res chain seq x y z
N MET A 1 37.30 -5.49 35.60
CA MET A 1 36.05 -4.79 35.93
C MET A 1 35.04 -5.88 36.22
N ASP A 2 34.55 -5.97 37.45
CA ASP A 2 33.57 -6.99 37.81
C ASP A 2 32.29 -6.76 37.00
N GLU A 3 31.88 -7.78 36.25
CA GLU A 3 30.66 -7.77 35.47
C GLU A 3 29.47 -7.65 36.45
N ILE A 4 28.60 -6.66 36.25
CA ILE A 4 27.48 -6.43 37.15
C ILE A 4 26.46 -7.53 36.90
N GLU A 5 26.32 -8.43 37.87
CA GLU A 5 25.32 -9.48 37.81
C GLU A 5 23.92 -8.87 38.00
N ILE A 6 23.09 -8.94 36.95
CA ILE A 6 21.70 -8.51 37.01
C ILE A 6 20.94 -9.54 37.86
N PRO A 7 20.22 -9.12 38.92
CA PRO A 7 19.40 -10.05 39.70
C PRO A 7 18.41 -10.80 38.81
N SER A 8 18.38 -12.13 38.92
CA SER A 8 17.60 -13.00 38.03
C SER A 8 16.10 -12.69 38.01
N HIS A 9 15.54 -12.18 39.11
CA HIS A 9 14.13 -11.76 39.22
C HIS A 9 13.82 -10.44 38.49
N PHE A 10 14.82 -9.74 37.94
CA PHE A 10 14.64 -8.61 37.04
C PHE A 10 14.70 -8.99 35.56
N LEU A 11 15.09 -10.22 35.25
CA LEU A 11 15.18 -10.71 33.89
C LEU A 11 13.84 -11.30 33.43
N CYS A 12 13.48 -11.00 32.18
CA CYS A 12 12.32 -11.59 31.53
C CYS A 12 12.57 -13.08 31.27
N PRO A 13 11.68 -14.01 31.68
CA PRO A 13 11.88 -15.44 31.44
C PRO A 13 11.89 -15.86 29.96
N VAL A 14 11.43 -14.99 29.06
CA VAL A 14 11.39 -15.24 27.61
C VAL A 14 12.65 -14.72 26.92
N SER A 15 12.97 -13.44 27.12
CA SER A 15 14.10 -12.80 26.43
C SER A 15 15.42 -12.91 27.19
N LEU A 16 15.37 -13.29 28.48
CA LEU A 16 16.51 -13.29 29.41
C LEU A 16 17.19 -11.91 29.54
N GLN A 17 16.48 -10.84 29.16
CA GLN A 17 16.93 -9.45 29.27
C GLN A 17 16.22 -8.74 30.43
N LEU A 18 16.81 -7.65 30.90
CA LEU A 18 16.24 -6.79 31.93
C LEU A 18 14.84 -6.30 31.51
N MET A 19 13.83 -6.54 32.33
CA MET A 19 12.46 -6.15 32.03
C MET A 19 12.31 -4.63 32.04
N ARG A 20 11.80 -4.06 30.94
CA ARG A 20 11.53 -2.63 30.80
C ARG A 20 10.11 -2.29 31.23
N ASP A 21 9.16 -3.12 30.83
CA ASP A 21 7.74 -2.99 31.20
C ASP A 21 7.23 -4.29 31.84
N PRO A 22 7.56 -4.56 33.12
CA PRO A 22 7.20 -5.80 33.78
C PRO A 22 5.67 -5.93 33.93
N VAL A 23 5.13 -7.07 33.47
CA VAL A 23 3.72 -7.45 33.54
C VAL A 23 3.58 -8.85 34.13
N THR A 24 2.66 -9.02 35.06
CA THR A 24 2.32 -10.30 35.69
C THR A 24 1.09 -10.88 35.00
N VAL A 25 1.19 -12.14 34.59
CA VAL A 25 0.05 -12.91 34.07
C VAL A 25 -0.69 -13.63 35.20
N SER A 26 -1.88 -14.17 34.93
CA SER A 26 -2.70 -14.94 35.89
C SER A 26 -1.96 -16.11 36.57
N THR A 27 -0.91 -16.64 35.94
CA THR A 27 -0.05 -17.69 36.52
C THR A 27 0.96 -17.17 37.57
N GLY A 28 0.97 -15.86 37.84
CA GLY A 28 1.84 -15.22 38.83
C GLY A 28 3.26 -14.88 38.34
N ILE A 29 3.62 -15.28 37.11
CA ILE A 29 4.95 -15.00 36.54
C ILE A 29 4.97 -13.61 35.92
N THR A 30 6.07 -12.88 36.14
CA THR A 30 6.30 -11.56 35.55
C THR A 30 7.19 -11.68 34.31
N TYR A 31 6.80 -11.03 33.22
CA TYR A 31 7.52 -10.95 31.95
C TYR A 31 7.73 -9.50 31.56
N ASP A 32 8.66 -9.25 30.65
CA ASP A 32 8.64 -8.00 29.90
C ASP A 32 7.45 -8.02 28.91
N ARG A 33 6.68 -6.93 28.88
CA ARG A 33 5.43 -6.84 28.09
C ARG A 33 5.66 -7.17 26.62
N GLU A 34 6.63 -6.53 25.97
CA GLU A 34 6.86 -6.67 24.54
C GLU A 34 7.22 -8.12 24.19
N SER A 35 8.08 -8.73 25.01
CA SER A 35 8.49 -10.14 24.85
C SER A 35 7.30 -11.08 24.97
N LEU A 36 6.40 -10.83 25.92
CA LEU A 36 5.21 -11.64 26.12
C LEU A 36 4.17 -11.45 25.01
N GLU A 37 3.96 -10.22 24.54
CA GLU A 37 3.07 -9.94 23.41
C GLU A 37 3.54 -10.62 22.13
N GLN A 38 4.84 -10.53 21.82
CA GLN A 38 5.42 -11.21 20.67
C GLN A 38 5.27 -12.73 20.76
N TRP A 39 5.43 -13.30 21.96
CA TRP A 39 5.20 -14.72 22.22
C TRP A 39 3.74 -15.11 21.98
N LEU A 40 2.79 -14.36 22.56
CA LEU A 40 1.35 -14.62 22.41
C LEU A 40 0.88 -14.46 20.97
N PHE A 41 1.48 -13.53 20.22
CA PHE A 41 1.23 -13.37 18.80
C PHE A 41 1.74 -14.56 17.98
N SER A 42 2.94 -15.06 18.30
CA SER A 42 3.58 -16.17 17.59
C SER A 42 2.97 -17.53 17.92
N CYS A 43 2.47 -17.71 19.14
CA CYS A 43 1.89 -18.97 19.61
C CYS A 43 0.35 -18.96 19.50
N LYS A 44 -0.20 -19.75 18.58
CA LYS A 44 -1.66 -19.89 18.34
C LYS A 44 -2.51 -20.23 19.57
N ASN A 45 -1.92 -20.80 20.63
CA ASN A 45 -2.65 -21.32 21.79
C ASN A 45 -2.64 -20.42 23.04
N LYS A 46 -2.14 -19.18 22.98
CA LYS A 46 -2.14 -18.21 24.11
C LYS A 46 -1.78 -18.83 25.48
N VAL A 47 -0.64 -19.51 25.55
CA VAL A 47 -0.18 -20.16 26.79
C VAL A 47 0.95 -19.38 27.46
N CYS A 48 1.02 -19.47 28.78
CA CYS A 48 2.12 -18.97 29.57
C CYS A 48 3.44 -19.64 29.12
N PRO A 49 4.49 -18.86 28.77
CA PRO A 49 5.77 -19.41 28.29
C PRO A 49 6.39 -20.44 29.24
N VAL A 50 6.32 -20.20 30.55
CA VAL A 50 6.96 -21.03 31.58
C VAL A 50 6.03 -22.16 32.07
N THR A 51 4.82 -21.83 32.53
CA THR A 51 3.93 -22.85 33.14
C THR A 51 3.12 -23.66 32.13
N LYS A 52 3.11 -23.23 30.86
CA LYS A 52 2.28 -23.81 29.77
C LYS A 52 0.77 -23.80 30.04
N GLN A 53 0.31 -23.08 31.07
CA GLN A 53 -1.11 -22.91 31.35
C GLN A 53 -1.75 -21.91 30.38
N PRO A 54 -3.03 -22.08 30.02
CA PRO A 54 -3.75 -21.16 29.14
C PRO A 54 -3.93 -19.78 29.81
N LEU A 55 -3.75 -18.72 29.03
CA LEU A 55 -3.96 -17.33 29.44
C LEU A 55 -5.21 -16.77 28.75
N GLN A 56 -6.05 -16.02 29.47
CA GLN A 56 -7.23 -15.36 28.91
C GLN A 56 -6.84 -14.02 28.24
N GLY A 57 -5.95 -14.08 27.23
CA GLY A 57 -5.60 -12.94 26.37
C GLY A 57 -4.97 -11.71 27.06
N ASP A 58 -5.05 -10.55 26.40
CA ASP A 58 -4.42 -9.28 26.86
C ASP A 58 -5.03 -8.73 28.16
N SER A 59 -6.25 -9.14 28.50
CA SER A 59 -6.96 -8.77 29.73
C SER A 59 -6.29 -9.29 31.02
N ASP A 60 -5.45 -10.32 30.93
CA ASP A 60 -4.73 -10.89 32.08
C ASP A 60 -3.38 -10.22 32.38
N LEU A 61 -2.95 -9.26 31.55
CA LEU A 61 -1.63 -8.62 31.69
C LEU A 61 -1.66 -7.51 32.74
N THR A 62 -1.45 -7.87 34.00
CA THR A 62 -1.44 -6.92 35.12
C THR A 62 -0.08 -6.23 35.22
N PRO A 63 0.03 -4.89 35.08
CA PRO A 63 1.31 -4.20 35.25
C PRO A 63 1.91 -4.45 36.64
N ASN A 64 3.16 -4.91 36.71
CA ASN A 64 3.85 -5.13 37.98
C ASN A 64 4.67 -3.89 38.37
N HIS A 65 3.98 -2.92 38.99
CA HIS A 65 4.60 -1.66 39.42
C HIS A 65 5.68 -1.86 40.49
N THR A 66 5.54 -2.89 41.33
CA THR A 66 6.53 -3.20 42.38
C THR A 66 7.85 -3.63 41.77
N VAL A 67 7.84 -4.63 40.88
CA VAL A 67 9.04 -5.09 40.18
C VAL A 67 9.65 -3.94 39.37
N ARG A 68 8.83 -3.13 38.71
CA ARG A 68 9.33 -1.94 37.99
C ARG A 68 10.09 -0.97 38.89
N ARG A 69 9.52 -0.63 40.05
CA ARG A 69 10.18 0.28 41.01
C ARG A 69 11.49 -0.30 41.53
N LEU A 70 11.54 -1.61 41.78
CA LEU A 70 12.75 -2.31 42.20
C LEU A 70 13.83 -2.29 41.11
N ILE A 71 13.46 -2.57 39.86
CA ILE A 71 14.37 -2.48 38.70
C ILE A 71 14.91 -1.05 38.55
N GLN A 72 14.04 -0.04 38.61
CA GLN A 72 14.45 1.36 38.49
C GLN A 72 15.38 1.81 39.63
N ALA A 73 15.11 1.38 40.86
CA ALA A 73 15.98 1.64 42.00
C ALA A 73 17.34 0.97 41.80
N TRP A 74 17.36 -0.28 41.34
CA TRP A 74 18.58 -1.01 41.02
C TRP A 74 19.39 -0.34 39.90
N CYS A 75 18.75 0.12 38.82
CA CYS A 75 19.43 0.89 37.77
C CYS A 75 20.04 2.18 38.33
N THR A 76 19.32 2.88 39.21
CA THR A 76 19.80 4.15 39.80
C THR A 76 21.03 3.91 40.70
N LEU A 77 21.03 2.84 41.49
CA LEU A 77 22.17 2.45 42.33
C LEU A 77 23.41 2.05 41.51
N ASN A 78 23.21 1.54 40.29
CA ASN A 78 24.28 1.11 39.39
C ASN A 78 24.57 2.11 38.26
N ALA A 79 24.03 3.34 38.35
CA ALA A 79 24.21 4.35 37.31
C ALA A 79 25.69 4.74 37.10
N SER A 80 26.48 4.80 38.18
CA SER A 80 27.92 5.05 38.12
C SER A 80 28.71 3.96 37.39
N ARG A 81 28.09 2.80 37.16
CA ARG A 81 28.68 1.66 36.47
C ARG A 81 28.13 1.49 35.04
N GLY A 82 27.50 2.52 34.50
CA GLY A 82 27.00 2.55 33.11
C GLY A 82 25.60 1.98 32.93
N ILE A 83 24.85 1.68 33.99
CA ILE A 83 23.47 1.21 33.88
C ILE A 83 22.51 2.38 33.81
N GLU A 84 21.88 2.57 32.65
CA GLU A 84 20.86 3.60 32.47
C GLU A 84 19.55 3.25 33.18
N ARG A 85 18.91 4.27 33.76
CA ARG A 85 17.61 4.12 34.40
C ARG A 85 16.53 3.90 33.33
N ILE A 86 15.83 2.78 33.43
CA ILE A 86 14.67 2.51 32.58
C ILE A 86 13.57 3.57 32.86
N PRO A 87 13.13 4.33 31.84
CA PRO A 87 12.08 5.33 32.01
C PRO A 87 10.76 4.66 32.39
N THR A 88 9.94 5.33 33.19
CA THR A 88 8.59 4.85 33.49
C THR A 88 7.77 4.88 32.19
N PRO A 89 7.17 3.76 31.76
CA PRO A 89 6.24 3.79 30.64
C PRO A 89 5.15 4.81 30.93
N LYS A 90 4.88 5.71 29.96
CA LYS A 90 3.78 6.67 30.08
C LYS A 90 2.50 5.87 30.39
N PRO A 91 1.62 6.37 31.29
CA PRO A 91 0.36 5.68 31.57
C PRO A 91 -0.37 5.45 30.23
N PRO A 92 -0.98 4.26 30.03
CA PRO A 92 -1.71 3.98 28.81
C PRO A 92 -2.77 5.05 28.64
N ILE A 93 -2.83 5.63 27.44
CA ILE A 93 -3.80 6.67 27.14
C ILE A 93 -5.19 6.06 27.22
N ASP A 94 -6.02 6.67 28.06
CA ASP A 94 -7.39 6.20 28.25
C ASP A 94 -8.30 6.74 27.14
N LYS A 95 -9.27 5.92 26.73
CA LYS A 95 -10.31 6.27 25.76
C LYS A 95 -11.04 7.56 26.15
N THR A 96 -11.25 7.77 27.46
CA THR A 96 -11.90 8.99 27.96
C THR A 96 -11.09 10.26 27.71
N GLN A 97 -9.76 10.17 27.77
CA GLN A 97 -8.87 11.31 27.51
C GLN A 97 -8.91 11.70 26.05
N ILE A 98 -8.88 10.72 25.14
CA ILE A 98 -9.00 10.95 23.69
C ILE A 98 -10.37 11.56 23.36
N ALA A 99 -11.45 10.99 23.89
CA ALA A 99 -12.80 11.50 23.67
C ALA A 99 -12.97 12.95 24.18
N LYS A 100 -12.34 13.29 25.32
CA LYS A 100 -12.33 14.66 25.85
C LYS A 100 -11.57 15.61 24.93
N LEU A 101 -10.39 15.23 24.45
CA LEU A 101 -9.59 16.03 23.52
C LEU A 101 -10.37 16.36 22.24
N ILE A 102 -11.06 15.36 21.68
CA ILE A 102 -11.91 15.53 20.49
C ILE A 102 -13.06 16.48 20.80
N LYS A 103 -13.78 16.26 21.90
CA LYS A 103 -14.92 17.11 22.30
C LYS A 103 -14.51 18.57 22.54
N ASP A 104 -13.33 18.81 23.08
CA ASP A 104 -12.81 20.16 23.28
C ASP A 104 -12.44 20.80 21.92
N ALA A 105 -11.91 20.03 20.97
CA ALA A 105 -11.62 20.50 19.62
C ALA A 105 -12.87 20.82 18.79
N ASP A 106 -13.94 20.02 18.92
CA ASP A 106 -15.22 20.29 18.25
C ASP A 106 -15.86 21.60 18.72
N LYS A 107 -15.63 21.97 19.98
CA LYS A 107 -16.18 23.20 20.57
C LYS A 107 -15.38 24.44 20.25
N PHE A 108 -14.06 24.31 20.13
CA PHE A 108 -13.14 25.44 20.03
C PHE A 108 -12.16 25.23 18.87
N PRO A 109 -12.28 26.00 17.76
CA PRO A 109 -11.39 25.88 16.61
C PRO A 109 -9.90 25.97 16.97
N ASP A 110 -9.53 26.85 17.91
CA ASP A 110 -8.15 27.01 18.38
C ASP A 110 -7.57 25.75 19.05
N MET A 111 -8.45 24.87 19.56
CA MET A 111 -8.06 23.61 20.18
C MET A 111 -7.86 22.48 19.16
N GLN A 112 -8.33 22.65 17.92
CA GLN A 112 -8.18 21.68 16.85
C GLN A 112 -6.71 21.38 16.55
N VAL A 113 -5.88 22.42 16.47
CA VAL A 113 -4.44 22.30 16.21
C VAL A 113 -3.76 21.48 17.31
N LYS A 114 -4.07 21.79 18.57
CA LYS A 114 -3.53 21.09 19.74
C LYS A 114 -3.99 19.64 19.78
N CYS A 115 -5.25 19.39 19.42
CA CYS A 115 -5.82 18.06 19.32
C CYS A 115 -5.08 17.23 18.26
N LEU A 116 -4.92 17.73 17.03
CA LEU A 116 -4.20 17.03 15.96
C LEU A 116 -2.75 16.73 16.34
N LYS A 117 -2.01 17.70 16.87
CA LYS A 117 -0.64 17.49 17.37
C LYS A 117 -0.59 16.39 18.44
N ARG A 118 -1.57 16.36 19.35
CA ARG A 118 -1.67 15.31 20.38
C ARG A 118 -1.99 13.95 19.76
N LEU A 119 -3.00 13.85 18.89
CA LEU A 119 -3.37 12.61 18.21
C LEU A 119 -2.20 12.01 17.40
N ARG A 120 -1.42 12.86 16.73
CA ARG A 120 -0.18 12.44 16.04
C ARG A 120 0.80 11.77 17.01
N SER A 121 1.11 12.41 18.13
CA SER A 121 1.99 11.86 19.16
C SER A 121 1.48 10.51 19.67
N ILE A 122 0.17 10.36 19.89
CA ILE A 122 -0.45 9.11 20.36
C ILE A 122 -0.29 7.99 19.33
N THR A 123 -0.49 8.31 18.05
CA THR A 123 -0.42 7.36 16.93
C THR A 123 0.99 6.77 16.74
N LEU A 124 2.02 7.58 17.04
CA LEU A 124 3.43 7.20 16.95
C LEU A 124 3.92 6.36 18.15
N GLU A 125 3.22 6.39 19.29
CA GLU A 125 3.64 5.71 20.53
C GLU A 125 3.39 4.18 20.54
N GLY A 126 2.57 3.63 19.65
CA GLY A 126 2.43 2.17 19.49
C GLY A 126 1.09 1.67 18.94
N GLU A 127 0.98 0.38 18.64
CA GLU A 127 -0.22 -0.23 18.04
C GLU A 127 -1.45 -0.23 18.97
N ARG A 128 -1.26 -0.49 20.26
CA ARG A 128 -2.34 -0.41 21.26
C ARG A 128 -3.01 0.96 21.27
N ASN A 129 -2.22 2.02 21.11
CA ASN A 129 -2.74 3.39 21.04
C ASN A 129 -3.56 3.62 19.77
N ARG A 130 -3.15 3.05 18.64
CA ARG A 130 -3.90 3.13 17.37
C ARG A 130 -5.26 2.45 17.49
N SER A 131 -5.32 1.25 18.08
CA SER A 131 -6.60 0.58 18.37
C SER A 131 -7.48 1.38 19.33
N CYS A 132 -6.86 2.04 20.33
CA CYS A 132 -7.59 2.92 21.25
C CYS A 132 -8.17 4.16 20.54
N LEU A 133 -7.41 4.79 19.63
CA LEU A 133 -7.87 5.92 18.81
C LEU A 133 -9.11 5.54 17.98
N GLU A 134 -9.07 4.37 17.33
CA GLU A 134 -10.20 3.84 16.56
C GLU A 134 -11.42 3.62 17.46
N ALA A 135 -11.23 3.02 18.64
CA ALA A 135 -12.31 2.78 19.61
C ALA A 135 -12.84 4.06 20.28
N ALA A 136 -12.09 5.16 20.25
CA ALA A 136 -12.41 6.43 20.93
C ALA A 136 -13.14 7.45 20.05
N GLY A 137 -13.40 7.12 18.78
CA GLY A 137 -14.07 8.03 17.82
C GLY A 137 -13.13 9.04 17.16
N ALA A 138 -11.80 8.82 17.23
CA ALA A 138 -10.83 9.71 16.59
C ALA A 138 -10.96 9.67 15.06
N VAL A 139 -11.39 8.54 14.51
CA VAL A 139 -11.53 8.33 13.06
C VAL A 139 -12.61 9.25 12.49
N GLU A 140 -13.79 9.28 13.09
CA GLU A 140 -14.91 10.10 12.65
C GLU A 140 -14.57 11.59 12.70
N PHE A 141 -13.85 12.02 13.76
CA PHE A 141 -13.33 13.37 13.87
C PHE A 141 -12.35 13.71 12.74
N LEU A 142 -11.34 12.86 12.49
CA LEU A 142 -10.36 13.08 11.42
C LEU A 142 -11.02 13.11 10.03
N VAL A 143 -11.99 12.22 9.79
CA VAL A 143 -12.76 12.18 8.54
C VAL A 143 -13.55 13.48 8.34
N SER A 144 -14.16 14.02 9.39
CA SER A 144 -14.87 15.31 9.31
C SER A 144 -13.94 16.46 8.92
N ILE A 145 -12.72 16.50 9.46
CA ILE A 145 -11.72 17.50 9.09
C ILE A 145 -11.31 17.35 7.62
N ILE A 146 -11.10 16.11 7.15
CA ILE A 146 -10.72 15.85 5.75
C ILE A 146 -11.85 16.26 4.80
N LYS A 147 -13.13 16.02 5.15
CA LYS A 147 -14.29 16.43 4.35
C LYS A 147 -14.41 17.95 4.18
N SER A 148 -13.90 18.73 5.13
CA SER A 148 -13.84 20.20 5.08
C SER A 148 -12.55 20.72 4.42
N TYR A 149 -12.00 19.99 3.45
CA TYR A 149 -10.70 20.27 2.83
C TYR A 149 -10.54 21.72 2.36
N ASP A 150 -11.54 22.27 1.67
CA ASP A 150 -11.48 23.62 1.09
C ASP A 150 -11.56 24.73 2.16
N SER A 151 -12.18 24.45 3.30
CA SER A 151 -12.32 25.38 4.43
C SER A 151 -11.31 25.14 5.55
N SER A 152 -10.32 24.27 5.32
CA SER A 152 -9.39 23.81 6.37
C SER A 152 -8.41 24.91 6.79
N LEU A 153 -8.24 25.06 8.10
CA LEU A 153 -7.29 25.98 8.71
C LEU A 153 -5.84 25.61 8.38
N LEU A 154 -4.96 26.61 8.31
CA LEU A 154 -3.51 26.42 8.21
C LEU A 154 -2.91 26.25 9.61
N LEU A 155 -2.00 25.28 9.74
CA LEU A 155 -1.34 24.90 10.99
C LEU A 155 0.15 25.19 10.88
N GLU A 156 0.70 25.88 11.88
CA GLU A 156 2.16 25.95 12.06
C GLU A 156 2.62 24.73 12.87
N ILE A 157 3.43 23.88 12.24
CA ILE A 157 4.08 22.74 12.89
C ILE A 157 5.57 23.04 13.01
N GLU A 158 6.05 23.08 14.24
CA GLU A 158 7.49 23.13 14.53
C GLU A 158 8.08 21.76 14.22
N SER A 159 8.87 21.69 13.15
CA SER A 159 9.70 20.54 12.81
C SER A 159 11.17 20.83 13.17
N SER A 160 12.01 19.80 13.20
CA SER A 160 13.46 19.97 13.39
C SER A 160 14.14 20.77 12.27
N GLU A 161 13.47 20.99 11.14
CA GLU A 161 13.99 21.71 9.96
C GLU A 161 13.33 23.09 9.74
N GLY A 162 12.42 23.53 10.62
CA GLY A 162 11.75 24.83 10.54
C GLY A 162 10.25 24.78 10.86
N SER A 163 9.60 25.94 10.82
CA SER A 163 8.14 26.04 10.90
C SER A 163 7.54 25.77 9.52
N GLU A 164 6.82 24.67 9.38
CA GLU A 164 6.10 24.32 8.15
C GLU A 164 4.60 24.60 8.33
N VAL A 165 4.00 25.30 7.37
CA VAL A 165 2.57 25.61 7.36
C VAL A 165 1.83 24.53 6.59
N ILE A 166 1.06 23.71 7.29
CA ILE A 166 0.35 22.55 6.73
C ILE A 166 -1.15 22.72 6.95
N LYS A 167 -2.01 22.28 6.01
CA LYS A 167 -3.47 22.32 6.25
C LYS A 167 -3.87 21.32 7.33
N ALA A 168 -4.88 21.67 8.13
CA ALA A 168 -5.43 20.76 9.14
C ALA A 168 -5.91 19.43 8.54
N SER A 169 -6.44 19.45 7.31
CA SER A 169 -6.84 18.26 6.56
C SER A 169 -5.67 17.37 6.15
N ASP A 170 -4.52 17.95 5.79
CA ASP A 170 -3.30 17.22 5.44
C ASP A 170 -2.74 16.48 6.67
N GLU A 171 -2.71 17.16 7.82
CA GLU A 171 -2.29 16.56 9.09
C GLU A 171 -3.29 15.48 9.54
N ALA A 172 -4.60 15.74 9.43
CA ALA A 172 -5.63 14.76 9.76
C ALA A 172 -5.53 13.50 8.88
N LEU A 173 -5.28 13.65 7.58
CA LEU A 173 -5.06 12.53 6.66
C LEU A 173 -3.82 11.72 7.01
N SER A 174 -2.71 12.40 7.35
CA SER A 174 -1.49 11.75 7.80
C SER A 174 -1.75 10.90 9.05
N ILE A 175 -2.43 11.45 10.06
CA ILE A 175 -2.78 10.72 11.29
C ILE A 175 -3.67 9.52 10.94
N LEU A 176 -4.73 9.74 10.15
CA LEU A 176 -5.68 8.71 9.77
C LEU A 176 -5.00 7.51 9.08
N TYR A 177 -4.08 7.78 8.16
CA TYR A 177 -3.29 6.73 7.50
C TYR A 177 -2.46 5.93 8.50
N HIS A 178 -1.80 6.59 9.45
CA HIS A 178 -0.93 5.93 10.44
C HIS A 178 -1.68 5.16 11.53
N ILE A 179 -2.99 5.41 11.72
CA ILE A 179 -3.84 4.60 12.60
C ILE A 179 -3.93 3.15 12.09
N LYS A 180 -3.77 2.90 10.78
CA LYS A 180 -3.93 1.57 10.15
C LYS A 180 -5.30 0.95 10.48
N LEU A 181 -6.34 1.59 9.95
CA LEU A 181 -7.75 1.26 10.21
C LEU A 181 -8.07 -0.22 9.97
N SER A 182 -8.94 -0.77 10.82
CA SER A 182 -9.52 -2.10 10.60
C SER A 182 -10.42 -2.14 9.36
N GLU A 183 -10.61 -3.32 8.77
CA GLU A 183 -11.51 -3.51 7.61
C GLU A 183 -12.95 -3.07 7.90
N SER A 184 -13.44 -3.35 9.12
CA SER A 184 -14.79 -2.94 9.55
C SER A 184 -14.91 -1.42 9.67
N CYS A 185 -13.84 -0.75 10.10
CA CYS A 185 -13.79 0.72 10.14
C CYS A 185 -13.74 1.32 8.73
N LEU A 186 -12.93 0.78 7.82
CA LEU A 186 -12.87 1.23 6.43
C LEU A 186 -14.25 1.14 5.75
N LYS A 187 -14.97 0.02 5.92
CA LYS A 187 -16.34 -0.13 5.42
C LYS A 187 -17.31 0.92 5.99
N ARG A 188 -17.18 1.24 7.28
CA ARG A 188 -18.01 2.27 7.93
C ARG A 188 -17.75 3.66 7.36
N ILE A 189 -16.49 4.01 7.08
CA ILE A 189 -16.11 5.35 6.61
C ILE A 189 -16.56 5.60 5.16
N ILE A 190 -16.50 4.58 4.30
CA ILE A 190 -16.98 4.69 2.91
C ILE A 190 -18.46 5.11 2.89
N GLY A 191 -19.23 4.63 3.87
CA GLY A 191 -20.65 4.95 4.01
C GLY A 191 -21.44 4.59 2.75
N ASN A 192 -22.62 5.20 2.58
CA ASN A 192 -23.44 4.99 1.39
C ASN A 192 -23.24 6.08 0.32
N ASP A 193 -22.66 7.22 0.66
CA ASP A 193 -22.71 8.45 -0.14
C ASP A 193 -21.38 8.81 -0.83
N ASN A 194 -20.35 7.97 -0.75
CA ASN A 194 -19.02 8.20 -1.36
C ASN A 194 -18.36 9.55 -1.00
N GLU A 195 -18.91 10.32 -0.06
CA GLU A 195 -18.47 11.69 0.23
C GLU A 195 -17.01 11.74 0.69
N PHE A 196 -16.60 10.73 1.46
CA PHE A 196 -15.21 10.61 1.89
C PHE A 196 -14.26 10.30 0.72
N VAL A 197 -14.70 9.49 -0.24
CA VAL A 197 -13.91 9.19 -1.45
C VAL A 197 -13.71 10.47 -2.27
N GLU A 198 -14.77 11.26 -2.47
CA GLU A 198 -14.68 12.55 -3.17
C GLU A 198 -13.76 13.54 -2.45
N SER A 199 -13.78 13.55 -1.11
CA SER A 199 -12.85 14.36 -0.31
C SER A 199 -11.39 13.95 -0.53
N LEU A 200 -11.12 12.64 -0.63
CA LEU A 200 -9.78 12.13 -0.95
C LEU A 200 -9.38 12.46 -2.39
N VAL A 201 -10.32 12.46 -3.35
CA VAL A 201 -10.05 12.93 -4.73
C VAL A 201 -9.69 14.41 -4.75
N GLN A 202 -10.36 15.24 -3.94
CA GLN A 202 -10.01 16.66 -3.77
C GLN A 202 -8.60 16.83 -3.18
N VAL A 203 -8.20 15.99 -2.21
CA VAL A 203 -6.81 15.95 -1.72
C VAL A 203 -5.86 15.51 -2.84
N LEU A 204 -6.22 14.50 -3.64
CA LEU A 204 -5.39 14.09 -4.77
C LEU A 204 -5.17 15.24 -5.76
N ARG A 205 -6.19 16.09 -5.97
CA ARG A 205 -6.19 17.24 -6.87
C ARG A 205 -5.37 18.43 -6.37
N ASN A 206 -5.53 18.79 -5.09
CA ASN A 206 -5.04 20.06 -4.55
C ASN A 206 -3.99 19.92 -3.45
N GLY A 207 -3.76 18.70 -2.95
CA GLY A 207 -2.82 18.43 -1.86
C GLY A 207 -1.36 18.44 -2.31
N GLY A 208 -0.47 18.61 -1.33
CA GLY A 208 0.97 18.41 -1.52
C GLY A 208 1.31 16.94 -1.80
N TYR A 209 2.54 16.68 -2.22
CA TYR A 209 3.02 15.34 -2.56
C TYR A 209 2.74 14.31 -1.45
N GLN A 210 3.02 14.66 -0.19
CA GLN A 210 2.81 13.74 0.93
C GLN A 210 1.31 13.41 1.15
N SER A 211 0.43 14.41 1.17
CA SER A 211 -1.01 14.20 1.32
C SER A 211 -1.57 13.35 0.18
N ARG A 212 -1.14 13.60 -1.06
CA ARG A 212 -1.54 12.82 -2.24
C ARG A 212 -1.10 11.36 -2.12
N ALA A 213 0.10 11.10 -1.58
CA ALA A 213 0.57 9.75 -1.31
C ALA A 213 -0.31 9.05 -0.26
N TYR A 214 -0.59 9.68 0.87
CA TYR A 214 -1.46 9.10 1.90
C TYR A 214 -2.89 8.88 1.41
N ALA A 215 -3.47 9.84 0.67
CA ALA A 215 -4.80 9.70 0.07
C ALA A 215 -4.84 8.50 -0.89
N THR A 216 -3.82 8.34 -1.75
CA THR A 216 -3.74 7.20 -2.68
C THR A 216 -3.65 5.86 -1.94
N MET A 217 -2.87 5.80 -0.86
CA MET A 217 -2.72 4.59 -0.06
C MET A 217 -4.01 4.24 0.68
N LEU A 218 -4.67 5.23 1.26
CA LEU A 218 -5.95 5.05 1.93
C LEU A 218 -7.06 4.65 0.96
N LEU A 219 -7.13 5.25 -0.24
CA LEU A 219 -8.05 4.83 -1.31
C LEU A 219 -7.82 3.37 -1.71
N LYS A 220 -6.56 2.94 -1.79
CA LYS A 220 -6.23 1.54 -2.07
C LYS A 220 -6.69 0.59 -0.94
N ASP A 221 -6.64 1.00 0.32
CA ASP A 221 -7.12 0.18 1.45
C ASP A 221 -8.66 0.16 1.49
N ILE A 222 -9.29 1.30 1.24
CA ILE A 222 -10.74 1.48 1.08
C ILE A 222 -11.32 0.53 0.02
N PHE A 223 -10.76 0.55 -1.20
CA PHE A 223 -11.29 -0.23 -2.31
C PHE A 223 -10.92 -1.71 -2.28
N GLU A 224 -10.02 -2.14 -1.38
CA GLU A 224 -9.77 -3.56 -1.12
C GLU A 224 -10.92 -4.21 -0.32
N VAL A 225 -11.69 -3.43 0.43
CA VAL A 225 -12.81 -3.91 1.26
C VAL A 225 -14.18 -3.39 0.82
N ALA A 226 -14.22 -2.53 -0.19
CA ALA A 226 -15.45 -1.87 -0.64
C ALA A 226 -16.42 -2.85 -1.32
N ASP A 227 -17.72 -2.65 -1.08
CA ASP A 227 -18.75 -3.40 -1.78
C ASP A 227 -18.83 -3.03 -3.27
N PRO A 228 -19.29 -3.93 -4.16
CA PRO A 228 -19.36 -3.70 -5.60
C PRO A 228 -20.06 -2.41 -6.05
N ILE A 229 -21.02 -1.90 -5.26
CA ILE A 229 -21.74 -0.66 -5.55
C ILE A 229 -20.82 0.58 -5.58
N HIS A 230 -19.75 0.58 -4.78
CA HIS A 230 -18.77 1.65 -4.75
C HIS A 230 -17.76 1.54 -5.90
N LEU A 231 -17.47 0.32 -6.35
CA LEU A 231 -16.54 0.06 -7.46
C LEU A 231 -17.08 0.57 -8.80
N ILE A 232 -18.41 0.61 -8.99
CA ILE A 232 -19.03 1.03 -10.26
C ILE A 232 -19.40 2.51 -10.34
N SER A 233 -19.39 3.23 -9.22
CA SER A 233 -19.89 4.61 -9.10
C SER A 233 -18.80 5.69 -9.18
N LEU A 234 -17.54 5.31 -9.45
CA LEU A 234 -16.41 6.23 -9.50
C LEU A 234 -16.47 7.25 -10.64
N THR A 235 -16.01 8.48 -10.39
CA THR A 235 -15.99 9.59 -11.36
C THR A 235 -14.78 9.51 -12.30
N PRO A 236 -14.81 10.15 -13.49
CA PRO A 236 -13.63 10.28 -14.35
C PRO A 236 -12.46 11.02 -13.68
N GLU A 237 -12.77 11.98 -12.79
CA GLU A 237 -11.78 12.76 -12.05
C GLU A 237 -10.96 11.87 -11.11
N PHE A 238 -11.60 10.91 -10.42
CA PHE A 238 -10.92 9.90 -9.62
C PHE A 238 -9.79 9.19 -10.39
N PHE A 239 -10.07 8.77 -11.63
CA PHE A 239 -9.07 8.08 -12.46
C PHE A 239 -7.98 9.02 -12.94
N SER A 240 -8.35 10.24 -13.36
CA SER A 240 -7.39 11.26 -13.78
C SER A 240 -6.39 11.60 -12.68
N GLU A 241 -6.86 11.75 -11.45
CA GLU A 241 -6.03 12.05 -10.28
C GLU A 241 -5.19 10.86 -9.79
N THR A 242 -5.73 9.65 -9.88
CA THR A 242 -4.96 8.41 -9.64
C THR A 242 -3.82 8.27 -10.65
N VAL A 243 -4.08 8.53 -11.92
CA VAL A 243 -3.08 8.50 -13.00
C VAL A 243 -2.05 9.61 -12.82
N ARG A 244 -2.46 10.80 -12.38
CA ARG A 244 -1.54 11.90 -12.06
C ARG A 244 -0.56 11.51 -10.96
N THR A 245 -1.01 10.77 -9.94
CA THR A 245 -0.12 10.23 -8.90
C THR A 245 0.93 9.26 -9.46
N LEU A 246 0.55 8.43 -10.45
CA LEU A 246 1.50 7.56 -11.15
C LEU A 246 2.51 8.35 -11.98
N ARG A 247 2.05 9.40 -12.67
CA ARG A 247 2.89 10.28 -13.49
C ARG A 247 3.95 10.99 -12.65
N ASP A 248 3.53 11.53 -11.51
CA ASP A 248 4.39 12.34 -10.64
C ASP A 248 5.40 11.49 -9.85
N GLN A 249 5.21 10.17 -9.80
CA GLN A 249 6.10 9.22 -9.12
C GLN A 249 6.47 9.64 -7.68
N ILE A 250 5.47 10.13 -6.95
CA ILE A 250 5.61 10.74 -5.62
C ILE A 250 6.42 9.88 -4.64
N SER A 251 6.10 8.58 -4.58
CA SER A 251 6.83 7.60 -3.78
C SER A 251 6.56 6.20 -4.32
N GLN A 252 7.46 5.25 -4.03
CA GLN A 252 7.28 3.85 -4.45
C GLN A 252 6.01 3.23 -3.85
N GLN A 253 5.65 3.60 -2.61
CA GLN A 253 4.44 3.17 -1.94
C GLN A 253 3.19 3.71 -2.63
N ALA A 254 3.16 5.01 -2.96
CA ALA A 254 2.05 5.63 -3.66
C ALA A 254 1.88 5.05 -5.08
N THR A 255 2.97 4.89 -5.83
CA THR A 255 2.93 4.25 -7.16
C THR A 255 2.37 2.83 -7.10
N LYS A 256 2.83 2.03 -6.12
CA LYS A 256 2.32 0.67 -5.92
C LYS A 256 0.85 0.66 -5.52
N ALA A 257 0.41 1.59 -4.67
CA ALA A 257 -0.97 1.73 -4.25
C ALA A 257 -1.87 2.12 -5.43
N ALA A 258 -1.51 3.15 -6.20
CA ALA A 258 -2.25 3.57 -7.39
C ALA A 258 -2.35 2.47 -8.45
N LEU A 259 -1.27 1.71 -8.70
CA LEU A 259 -1.33 0.57 -9.61
C LEU A 259 -2.27 -0.54 -9.12
N LYS A 260 -2.22 -0.88 -7.82
CA LYS A 260 -3.16 -1.85 -7.23
C LYS A 260 -4.61 -1.39 -7.33
N LEU A 261 -4.85 -0.10 -7.09
CA LEU A 261 -6.16 0.52 -7.21
C LEU A 261 -6.68 0.40 -8.65
N LEU A 262 -5.87 0.71 -9.65
CA LEU A 262 -6.26 0.51 -11.06
C LEU A 262 -6.50 -0.97 -11.41
N VAL A 263 -5.71 -1.91 -10.86
CA VAL A 263 -5.92 -3.36 -11.07
C VAL A 263 -7.29 -3.82 -10.55
N GLU A 264 -7.73 -3.27 -9.42
CA GLU A 264 -9.03 -3.58 -8.80
C GLU A 264 -10.20 -2.94 -9.58
N LEU A 265 -10.00 -1.74 -10.11
CA LEU A 265 -11.08 -0.92 -10.67
C LEU A 265 -11.27 -1.07 -12.19
N CYS A 266 -10.23 -1.36 -12.96
CA CYS A 266 -10.31 -1.48 -14.42
C CYS A 266 -10.97 -2.75 -15.00
N PRO A 267 -11.18 -3.86 -14.23
CA PRO A 267 -12.05 -4.94 -14.66
C PRO A 267 -13.48 -4.48 -14.98
N TRP A 268 -13.96 -3.46 -14.29
CA TRP A 268 -15.28 -2.86 -14.49
C TRP A 268 -15.30 -2.03 -15.79
N GLY A 269 -16.13 -2.43 -16.76
CA GLY A 269 -16.06 -1.91 -18.14
C GLY A 269 -16.10 -0.38 -18.26
N ARG A 270 -16.97 0.30 -17.50
CA ARG A 270 -17.07 1.77 -17.50
C ARG A 270 -15.82 2.45 -16.92
N ASN A 271 -15.20 1.85 -15.90
CA ASN A 271 -14.00 2.39 -15.26
C ASN A 271 -12.79 2.31 -16.19
N ARG A 272 -12.72 1.26 -17.01
CA ARG A 272 -11.66 1.12 -18.01
C ARG A 272 -11.62 2.31 -18.96
N ILE A 273 -12.78 2.74 -19.47
CA ILE A 273 -12.87 3.87 -20.40
C ILE A 273 -12.42 5.15 -19.70
N LYS A 274 -12.92 5.41 -18.49
CA LYS A 274 -12.53 6.56 -17.67
C LYS A 274 -11.02 6.58 -17.37
N ALA A 275 -10.41 5.42 -17.11
CA ALA A 275 -8.97 5.31 -16.89
C ALA A 275 -8.17 5.63 -18.16
N VAL A 276 -8.63 5.18 -19.33
CA VAL A 276 -8.03 5.52 -20.62
C VAL A 276 -8.13 7.03 -20.87
N GLU A 277 -9.31 7.63 -20.70
CA GLU A 277 -9.55 9.08 -20.84
C GLU A 277 -8.69 9.91 -19.86
N GLY A 278 -8.45 9.40 -18.64
CA GLY A 278 -7.52 9.98 -17.67
C GLY A 278 -6.05 9.86 -18.04
N GLY A 279 -5.71 9.27 -19.20
CA GLY A 279 -4.33 9.14 -19.70
C GLY A 279 -3.55 7.97 -19.12
N ALA A 280 -4.23 6.96 -18.55
CA ALA A 280 -3.55 5.84 -17.89
C ALA A 280 -2.62 5.09 -18.84
N VAL A 281 -3.02 4.87 -20.10
CA VAL A 281 -2.25 4.08 -21.07
C VAL A 281 -0.87 4.71 -21.30
N PHE A 282 -0.83 6.02 -21.57
CA PHE A 282 0.42 6.76 -21.76
C PHE A 282 1.33 6.62 -20.54
N VAL A 283 0.82 6.93 -19.35
CA VAL A 283 1.60 6.90 -18.10
C VAL A 283 2.12 5.49 -17.80
N LEU A 284 1.34 4.45 -18.07
CA LEU A 284 1.77 3.07 -17.86
C LEU A 284 2.88 2.64 -18.83
N VAL A 285 2.85 3.08 -20.09
CA VAL A 285 3.94 2.81 -21.04
C VAL A 285 5.22 3.54 -20.62
N GLU A 286 5.12 4.80 -20.20
CA GLU A 286 6.26 5.57 -19.68
C GLU A 286 6.86 4.95 -18.40
N LEU A 287 6.01 4.44 -17.48
CA LEU A 287 6.47 3.69 -16.31
C LEU A 287 7.20 2.38 -16.69
N LEU A 288 6.82 1.73 -17.79
CA LEU A 288 7.52 0.54 -18.29
C LEU A 288 8.83 0.87 -18.99
N LEU A 289 8.88 2.04 -19.65
CA LEU A 289 10.07 2.57 -20.33
C LEU A 289 11.15 2.95 -19.31
N GLY A 290 10.76 3.59 -18.21
CA GLY A 290 11.64 3.93 -17.09
C GLY A 290 12.17 2.72 -16.31
N SER A 291 13.08 2.99 -15.38
CA SER A 291 13.71 2.00 -14.49
C SER A 291 12.77 1.56 -13.36
N SER A 292 11.63 0.96 -13.70
CA SER A 292 10.66 0.46 -12.71
C SER A 292 11.04 -0.90 -12.13
N THR A 293 10.69 -1.13 -10.85
CA THR A 293 10.90 -2.43 -10.21
C THR A 293 10.12 -3.54 -10.92
N LYS A 294 10.55 -4.80 -10.76
CA LYS A 294 9.81 -5.95 -11.32
C LYS A 294 8.34 -5.92 -10.92
N ARG A 295 8.05 -5.67 -9.64
CA ARG A 295 6.67 -5.63 -9.13
C ARG A 295 5.84 -4.51 -9.76
N THR A 296 6.43 -3.32 -9.95
CA THR A 296 5.78 -2.20 -10.63
C THR A 296 5.48 -2.54 -12.09
N SER A 297 6.46 -3.14 -12.80
CA SER A 297 6.28 -3.59 -14.18
C SER A 297 5.19 -4.67 -14.32
N GLU A 298 5.07 -5.60 -13.37
CA GLU A 298 3.98 -6.59 -13.35
C GLU A 298 2.61 -5.94 -13.26
N LEU A 299 2.42 -5.05 -12.28
CA LEU A 299 1.14 -4.38 -12.07
C LEU A 299 0.78 -3.49 -13.27
N ALA A 300 1.75 -2.76 -13.83
CA ALA A 300 1.52 -1.94 -15.01
C ALA A 300 1.06 -2.78 -16.22
N LEU A 301 1.65 -3.97 -16.42
CA LEU A 301 1.22 -4.89 -17.49
C LEU A 301 -0.17 -5.48 -17.24
N ILE A 302 -0.56 -5.72 -15.98
CA ILE A 302 -1.93 -6.15 -15.64
C ILE A 302 -2.93 -5.06 -16.01
N VAL A 303 -2.67 -3.80 -15.62
CA VAL A 303 -3.55 -2.68 -15.96
C VAL A 303 -3.60 -2.47 -17.47
N LEU A 304 -2.46 -2.47 -18.18
CA LEU A 304 -2.44 -2.35 -19.64
C LEU A 304 -3.22 -3.46 -20.35
N ASP A 305 -3.14 -4.72 -19.87
CA ASP A 305 -3.96 -5.84 -20.39
C ASP A 305 -5.46 -5.57 -20.20
N GLN A 306 -5.85 -5.04 -19.04
CA GLN A 306 -7.25 -4.64 -18.79
C GLN A 306 -7.68 -3.50 -19.73
N LEU A 307 -6.87 -2.44 -19.86
CA LEU A 307 -7.19 -1.28 -20.70
C LEU A 307 -7.25 -1.63 -22.18
N CYS A 308 -6.33 -2.45 -22.69
CA CYS A 308 -6.35 -2.96 -24.07
C CYS A 308 -7.53 -3.91 -24.35
N GLY A 309 -8.36 -4.21 -23.35
CA GLY A 309 -9.61 -4.93 -23.49
C GLY A 309 -10.74 -4.10 -24.13
N CYS A 310 -10.63 -2.77 -24.26
CA CYS A 310 -11.57 -1.93 -25.01
C CYS A 310 -10.92 -1.24 -26.21
N ALA A 311 -11.72 -0.64 -27.11
CA ALA A 311 -11.21 -0.05 -28.36
C ALA A 311 -10.39 1.22 -28.10
N GLU A 312 -10.84 2.04 -27.17
CA GLU A 312 -10.21 3.28 -26.72
C GLU A 312 -8.82 3.00 -26.17
N GLY A 313 -8.71 2.01 -25.27
CA GLY A 313 -7.42 1.64 -24.68
C GLY A 313 -6.43 1.08 -25.71
N ARG A 314 -6.90 0.36 -26.73
CA ARG A 314 -6.05 -0.08 -27.84
C ARG A 314 -5.60 1.09 -28.73
N ALA A 315 -6.49 2.03 -29.01
CA ALA A 315 -6.17 3.21 -29.80
C ALA A 315 -5.10 4.06 -29.11
N GLU A 316 -5.27 4.34 -27.81
CA GLU A 316 -4.29 5.06 -27.00
C GLU A 316 -2.97 4.29 -26.84
N PHE A 317 -3.02 2.96 -26.76
CA PHE A 317 -1.78 2.16 -26.69
C PHE A 317 -0.97 2.26 -27.98
N LEU A 318 -1.64 2.29 -29.13
CA LEU A 318 -1.01 2.40 -30.44
C LEU A 318 -0.62 3.83 -30.82
N SER A 319 -1.23 4.85 -30.20
CA SER A 319 -0.80 6.25 -30.37
C SER A 319 0.55 6.50 -29.67
N HIS A 320 0.89 5.71 -28.65
CA HIS A 320 2.17 5.78 -27.97
C HIS A 320 3.28 5.06 -28.74
N GLY A 321 4.26 5.82 -29.26
CA GLY A 321 5.33 5.27 -30.13
C GLY A 321 6.21 4.17 -29.52
N ALA A 322 6.27 4.06 -28.19
CA ALA A 322 6.99 2.99 -27.49
C ALA A 322 6.13 1.78 -27.07
N GLY A 323 4.80 1.79 -27.28
CA GLY A 323 3.85 0.84 -26.69
C GLY A 323 4.19 -0.62 -27.02
N LEU A 324 4.22 -0.96 -28.31
CA LEU A 324 4.51 -2.32 -28.79
C LEU A 324 5.92 -2.78 -28.39
N ALA A 325 6.91 -1.90 -28.53
CA ALA A 325 8.29 -2.17 -28.17
C ALA A 325 8.44 -2.49 -26.68
N MET A 326 7.79 -1.72 -25.79
CA MET A 326 7.91 -1.92 -24.34
C MET A 326 7.23 -3.19 -23.88
N VAL A 327 6.03 -3.48 -24.37
CA VAL A 327 5.32 -4.72 -24.04
C VAL A 327 6.12 -5.94 -24.51
N SER A 328 6.63 -5.92 -25.74
CA SER A 328 7.51 -6.98 -26.29
C SER A 328 8.78 -7.17 -25.46
N LYS A 329 9.44 -6.07 -25.10
CA LYS A 329 10.70 -6.08 -24.34
C LYS A 329 10.52 -6.72 -22.96
N LYS A 330 9.36 -6.56 -22.31
CA LYS A 330 9.10 -7.05 -20.95
C LYS A 330 8.81 -8.57 -20.89
N ILE A 331 8.47 -9.20 -22.02
CA ILE A 331 8.32 -10.67 -22.10
C ILE A 331 9.64 -11.36 -21.72
N PHE A 332 9.57 -12.29 -20.77
CA PHE A 332 10.67 -13.01 -20.12
C PHE A 332 11.62 -12.17 -19.24
N ARG A 333 11.37 -10.86 -19.07
CA ARG A 333 12.26 -9.98 -18.27
C ARG A 333 11.72 -9.62 -16.89
N VAL A 334 10.43 -9.85 -16.64
CA VAL A 334 9.76 -9.47 -15.39
C VAL A 334 9.37 -10.70 -14.60
N SER A 335 8.35 -11.44 -15.07
CA SER A 335 7.89 -12.72 -14.52
C SER A 335 7.05 -13.48 -15.56
N ASN A 336 6.69 -14.74 -15.26
CA ASN A 336 5.82 -15.55 -16.11
C ASN A 336 4.43 -14.92 -16.26
N ALA A 337 3.83 -14.48 -15.14
CA ALA A 337 2.55 -13.78 -15.13
C ALA A 337 2.59 -12.49 -15.98
N ALA A 338 3.66 -11.68 -15.85
CA ALA A 338 3.83 -10.49 -16.69
C ALA A 338 3.96 -10.82 -18.18
N SER A 339 4.65 -11.92 -18.50
CA SER A 339 4.81 -12.37 -19.89
C SER A 339 3.46 -12.81 -20.49
N GLU A 340 2.63 -13.52 -19.72
CA GLU A 340 1.26 -13.85 -20.13
C GLU A 340 0.43 -12.58 -20.41
N ARG A 341 0.49 -11.58 -19.52
CA ARG A 341 -0.20 -10.29 -19.72
C ARG A 341 0.27 -9.57 -20.99
N ALA A 342 1.58 -9.52 -21.22
CA ALA A 342 2.15 -8.93 -22.42
C ALA A 342 1.68 -9.64 -23.71
N VAL A 343 1.66 -10.99 -23.73
CA VAL A 343 1.14 -11.75 -24.87
C VAL A 343 -0.36 -11.51 -25.09
N ARG A 344 -1.14 -11.35 -24.01
CA ARG A 344 -2.56 -11.00 -24.11
C ARG A 344 -2.79 -9.60 -24.70
N ILE A 345 -2.00 -8.60 -24.31
CA ILE A 345 -2.01 -7.26 -24.91
C ILE A 345 -1.76 -7.36 -26.42
N LEU A 346 -0.66 -8.01 -26.81
CA LEU A 346 -0.31 -8.19 -28.23
C LEU A 346 -1.39 -8.96 -28.99
N SER A 347 -1.99 -9.99 -28.38
CA SER A 347 -3.13 -10.71 -28.95
C SER A 347 -4.34 -9.82 -29.19
N SER A 348 -4.65 -8.91 -28.25
CA SER A 348 -5.78 -7.99 -28.38
C SER A 348 -5.55 -7.03 -29.54
N ILE A 349 -4.35 -6.45 -29.65
CA ILE A 349 -3.97 -5.58 -30.77
C ILE A 349 -4.04 -6.34 -32.11
N CYS A 350 -3.44 -7.52 -32.20
CA CYS A 350 -3.43 -8.30 -33.45
C CYS A 350 -4.81 -8.73 -33.93
N LYS A 351 -5.77 -8.96 -33.02
CA LYS A 351 -7.12 -9.40 -33.36
C LYS A 351 -8.04 -8.25 -33.73
N PHE A 352 -7.89 -7.10 -33.08
CA PHE A 352 -8.91 -6.04 -33.12
C PHE A 352 -8.39 -4.68 -33.62
N SER A 353 -7.08 -4.51 -33.82
CA SER A 353 -6.46 -3.22 -34.20
C SER A 353 -5.28 -3.38 -35.17
N ALA A 354 -5.18 -4.51 -35.87
CA ALA A 354 -4.10 -4.81 -36.79
C ALA A 354 -4.25 -4.11 -38.15
N THR A 355 -3.79 -2.87 -38.24
CA THR A 355 -3.58 -2.19 -39.53
C THR A 355 -2.26 -2.62 -40.16
N SER A 356 -2.09 -2.41 -41.47
CA SER A 356 -0.81 -2.71 -42.16
C SER A 356 0.39 -2.06 -41.46
N ARG A 357 0.24 -0.79 -41.04
CA ARG A 357 1.28 -0.07 -40.29
C ARG A 357 1.64 -0.74 -38.97
N VAL A 358 0.63 -1.14 -38.18
CA VAL A 358 0.82 -1.82 -36.89
C VAL A 358 1.55 -3.14 -37.08
N VAL A 359 1.12 -3.95 -38.05
CA VAL A 359 1.75 -5.27 -38.34
C VAL A 359 3.21 -5.12 -38.77
N GLN A 360 3.55 -4.07 -39.53
CA GLN A 360 4.93 -3.74 -39.91
C GLN A 360 5.75 -3.25 -38.72
N GLU A 361 5.19 -2.38 -37.88
CA GLU A 361 5.87 -1.89 -36.67
C GLU A 361 6.20 -3.04 -35.72
N MET A 362 5.27 -3.97 -35.50
CA MET A 362 5.47 -5.16 -34.67
C MET A 362 6.69 -5.98 -35.11
N LEU A 363 6.93 -6.06 -36.41
CA LEU A 363 8.09 -6.73 -36.96
C LEU A 363 9.39 -5.96 -36.66
N GLN A 364 9.38 -4.64 -36.89
CA GLN A 364 10.54 -3.77 -36.66
C GLN A 364 10.98 -3.72 -35.20
N VAL A 365 10.03 -3.67 -34.27
CA VAL A 365 10.32 -3.62 -32.82
C VAL A 365 10.53 -5.01 -32.19
N GLY A 366 10.62 -6.05 -33.02
CA GLY A 366 10.99 -7.40 -32.60
C GLY A 366 9.90 -8.18 -31.87
N VAL A 367 8.62 -7.80 -32.01
CA VAL A 367 7.49 -8.57 -31.44
C VAL A 367 7.46 -9.99 -32.01
N VAL A 368 7.64 -10.14 -33.33
CA VAL A 368 7.53 -11.45 -33.99
C VAL A 368 8.58 -12.42 -33.47
N ALA A 369 9.83 -11.97 -33.36
CA ALA A 369 10.91 -12.76 -32.76
C ALA A 369 10.58 -13.16 -31.32
N LYS A 370 9.99 -12.25 -30.54
CA LYS A 370 9.58 -12.55 -29.17
C LYS A 370 8.46 -13.59 -29.10
N LEU A 371 7.47 -13.52 -29.99
CA LEU A 371 6.39 -14.50 -30.06
C LEU A 371 6.89 -15.90 -30.44
N CYS A 372 7.85 -16.02 -31.36
CA CYS A 372 8.50 -17.29 -31.66
C CYS A 372 9.17 -17.90 -30.41
N LEU A 373 9.85 -17.09 -29.60
CA LEU A 373 10.43 -17.54 -28.32
C LEU A 373 9.36 -17.97 -27.31
N VAL A 374 8.20 -17.30 -27.27
CA VAL A 374 7.06 -17.70 -26.42
C VAL A 374 6.52 -19.07 -26.80
N VAL A 375 6.48 -19.40 -28.09
CA VAL A 375 6.05 -20.73 -28.56
C VAL A 375 7.01 -21.83 -28.09
N GLN A 376 8.31 -21.53 -28.01
CA GLN A 376 9.36 -22.48 -27.61
C GLN A 376 9.38 -22.73 -26.09
N ILE A 377 9.37 -21.66 -25.29
CA ILE A 377 9.59 -21.74 -23.84
C ILE A 377 8.31 -22.18 -23.13
N ASP A 378 8.41 -23.09 -22.16
CA ASP A 378 7.26 -23.51 -21.35
C ASP A 378 6.81 -22.44 -20.36
N ASN A 379 6.00 -21.50 -20.85
CA ASN A 379 5.50 -20.34 -20.12
C ASN A 379 3.96 -20.34 -19.99
N GLY A 380 3.39 -21.54 -19.90
CA GLY A 380 1.94 -21.76 -19.80
C GLY A 380 1.25 -21.98 -21.16
N TYR A 381 0.39 -23.00 -21.21
CA TYR A 381 -0.30 -23.45 -22.43
C TYR A 381 -1.06 -22.32 -23.14
N LYS A 382 -1.80 -21.49 -22.38
CA LYS A 382 -2.62 -20.39 -22.94
C LYS A 382 -1.79 -19.33 -23.66
N SER A 383 -0.59 -19.01 -23.15
CA SER A 383 0.32 -18.03 -23.75
C SER A 383 0.91 -18.55 -25.06
N LYS A 384 1.30 -19.84 -25.08
CA LYS A 384 1.78 -20.52 -26.30
C LYS A 384 0.74 -20.53 -27.40
N GLU A 385 -0.48 -20.94 -27.08
CA GLU A 385 -1.58 -20.98 -28.05
C GLU A 385 -1.88 -19.60 -28.64
N LYS A 386 -2.00 -18.57 -27.80
CA LYS A 386 -2.17 -17.18 -28.28
C LYS A 386 -1.02 -16.73 -29.18
N ALA A 387 0.22 -17.04 -28.83
CA ALA A 387 1.37 -16.69 -29.66
C ALA A 387 1.31 -17.39 -31.03
N ARG A 388 0.96 -18.68 -31.06
CA ARG A 388 0.76 -19.43 -32.32
C ARG A 388 -0.36 -18.83 -33.17
N GLU A 389 -1.50 -18.50 -32.55
CA GLU A 389 -2.64 -17.85 -33.24
C GLU A 389 -2.21 -16.53 -33.90
N ILE A 390 -1.50 -15.66 -33.17
CA ILE A 390 -1.04 -14.36 -33.68
C ILE A 390 -0.09 -14.56 -34.87
N LEU A 391 0.88 -15.46 -34.75
CA LEU A 391 1.86 -15.77 -35.81
C LEU A 391 1.19 -16.32 -37.08
N LYS A 392 0.15 -17.15 -36.92
CA LYS A 392 -0.65 -17.64 -38.06
C LYS A 392 -1.47 -16.52 -38.68
N LEU A 393 -2.14 -15.71 -37.87
CA LEU A 393 -3.05 -14.65 -38.31
C LEU A 393 -2.39 -13.66 -39.28
N HIS A 394 -1.15 -13.25 -38.98
CA HIS A 394 -0.40 -12.26 -39.78
C HIS A 394 0.75 -12.88 -40.59
N GLY A 395 0.74 -14.20 -40.77
CA GLY A 395 1.82 -14.95 -41.41
C GLY A 395 2.13 -14.52 -42.85
N ARG A 396 1.17 -13.96 -43.59
CA ARG A 396 1.41 -13.44 -44.95
C ARG A 396 2.39 -12.27 -44.97
N VAL A 397 2.40 -11.45 -43.92
CA VAL A 397 3.25 -10.26 -43.81
C VAL A 397 4.58 -10.59 -43.14
N TRP A 398 4.56 -11.45 -42.14
CA TRP A 398 5.75 -11.72 -41.32
C TRP A 398 6.65 -12.82 -41.87
N ARG A 399 6.15 -13.79 -42.64
CA ARG A 399 6.98 -14.89 -43.17
C ARG A 399 8.10 -14.37 -44.07
N ASN A 400 9.27 -15.00 -43.95
CA ASN A 400 10.48 -14.75 -44.72
C ASN A 400 11.05 -13.32 -44.62
N HIS A 401 10.66 -12.53 -43.61
CA HIS A 401 11.23 -11.20 -43.43
C HIS A 401 12.58 -11.23 -42.68
N THR A 402 13.53 -10.43 -43.16
CA THR A 402 14.91 -10.34 -42.64
C THR A 402 15.03 -9.91 -41.17
N CYS A 403 13.98 -9.35 -40.59
CA CYS A 403 13.97 -8.90 -39.20
C CYS A 403 13.81 -10.06 -38.20
N ILE A 404 13.49 -11.26 -38.68
CA ILE A 404 13.36 -12.47 -37.84
C ILE A 404 14.65 -13.29 -37.99
N PRO A 405 15.41 -13.50 -36.89
CA PRO A 405 16.60 -14.34 -36.92
C PRO A 405 16.33 -15.72 -37.52
N SER A 406 17.26 -16.21 -38.35
CA SER A 406 17.07 -17.44 -39.12
C SER A 406 16.75 -18.67 -38.25
N HIS A 407 17.35 -18.75 -37.06
CA HIS A 407 17.13 -19.82 -36.09
C HIS A 407 15.71 -19.84 -35.48
N LEU A 408 14.93 -18.76 -35.62
CA LEU A 408 13.56 -18.72 -35.11
C LEU A 408 12.52 -19.23 -36.11
N TRP A 409 12.89 -19.40 -37.39
CA TRP A 409 11.98 -19.88 -38.42
C TRP A 409 11.47 -21.30 -38.18
N SER A 410 12.29 -22.17 -37.60
CA SER A 410 11.87 -23.53 -37.21
C SER A 410 10.75 -23.55 -36.18
N PHE A 411 10.55 -22.46 -35.45
CA PHE A 411 9.50 -22.33 -34.43
C PHE A 411 8.28 -21.56 -34.94
N TYR A 412 8.31 -21.04 -36.17
CA TYR A 412 7.16 -20.42 -36.79
C TYR A 412 6.10 -21.51 -37.07
N PRO A 413 4.81 -21.32 -36.69
CA PRO A 413 3.80 -22.32 -36.94
C PRO A 413 3.67 -22.62 -38.44
N SER A 414 3.71 -23.91 -38.78
CA SER A 414 3.29 -24.38 -40.11
C SER A 414 1.84 -23.96 -40.34
N SER A 415 1.54 -23.61 -41.61
CA SER A 415 0.22 -23.15 -42.06
C SER A 415 -0.89 -24.05 -41.54
#